data_AF-A0A3B8V0L8-F1
#
_entry.id   AF-A0A3B8V0L8-F1
#
_cell.length_a   1.000
_cell.length_b   1.000
_cell.length_c   1.000
_cell.angle_alpha   90.00
_cell.angle_beta   90.00
_cell.angle_gamma   90.00
#
_symmetry.space_group_name_H-M   'P 1'
#
loop_
_entity.id
_entity.type
_entity.pdbx_description
1 polymer ?
#
loop_
_entity_poly.entity_id
_entity_poly.type
_entity_poly.pdbx_seq_one_letter_code
_entity_poly.pdbx_strand_id
1 'polypeptide(L)'
;MLDLCCGIGGDAMALARRGPCLGVDRDPVRAFMASYNAGIETAVDDVEAVSIDRPLVHLDPARRDESSGRRSWRLEDLVPGIDAIRRIVAEAEGAAIKLGPGLPMPPPMLHDRQSVSVVAESGRLVQAIVWTGRLARSASVEAVDLPSGRTIEGEPAGLRSGAIELEGALLEFHPAVERVGLGSHVLHEHLGLEGVDVEPAVGLGLAVVDLARVEQAVADGRGDWFRAISIDAVVAPRPETVADAIRTSMPTPKQVVVRTRGGAVDADDWTRRLAVLAGPAGTGIVEVHGLRLGR
;
A
#
# COMPACT_ATOMS: atom_id res chain seq x y z
N MET A 1 -17.34 7.54 20.94
CA MET A 1 -15.90 7.23 20.85
C MET A 1 -15.08 8.46 21.23
N LEU A 2 -13.80 8.27 21.56
CA LEU A 2 -12.80 9.33 21.67
C LEU A 2 -12.02 9.42 20.36
N ASP A 3 -11.79 10.63 19.87
CA ASP A 3 -10.84 10.92 18.79
C ASP A 3 -9.65 11.68 19.40
N LEU A 4 -8.57 10.95 19.68
CA LEU A 4 -7.37 11.49 20.31
C LEU A 4 -6.40 11.97 19.24
N CYS A 5 -5.85 13.17 19.45
CA CYS A 5 -5.14 13.92 18.43
C CYS A 5 -6.07 14.32 17.27
N CYS A 6 -7.27 14.82 17.60
CA CYS A 6 -8.32 15.10 16.61
C CYS A 6 -7.94 16.17 15.57
N GLY A 7 -6.88 16.95 15.80
CA GLY A 7 -6.36 17.91 14.84
C GLY A 7 -7.41 18.93 14.45
N ILE A 8 -7.55 19.18 13.14
CA ILE A 8 -8.58 20.08 12.62
C ILE A 8 -9.94 19.38 12.38
N GLY A 9 -10.08 18.13 12.81
CA GLY A 9 -11.34 17.36 12.73
C GLY A 9 -11.56 16.58 11.43
N GLY A 10 -10.52 16.31 10.64
CA GLY A 10 -10.67 15.58 9.36
C GLY A 10 -11.27 14.18 9.52
N ASP A 11 -10.70 13.37 10.42
CA ASP A 11 -11.25 12.05 10.73
C ASP A 11 -12.53 12.16 11.59
N ALA A 12 -12.55 13.09 12.55
CA ALA A 12 -13.72 13.41 13.38
C ALA A 12 -15.00 13.62 12.55
N MET A 13 -14.93 14.31 11.40
CA MET A 13 -16.07 14.50 10.51
C MET A 13 -16.69 13.18 10.04
N ALA A 14 -15.86 12.16 9.77
CA ALA A 14 -16.32 10.83 9.39
C ALA A 14 -16.85 10.04 10.59
N LEU A 15 -16.17 10.14 11.73
CA LEU A 15 -16.54 9.46 12.97
C LEU A 15 -17.88 9.97 13.52
N ALA A 16 -18.12 11.29 13.49
CA ALA A 16 -19.35 11.93 13.93
C ALA A 16 -20.60 11.42 13.17
N ARG A 17 -20.43 11.02 11.90
CA ARG A 17 -21.52 10.42 11.11
C ARG A 17 -21.89 9.01 11.57
N ARG A 18 -21.09 8.37 12.42
CA ARG A 18 -21.33 7.02 12.95
C ARG A 18 -21.84 7.03 14.39
N GLY A 19 -21.79 8.17 15.08
CA GLY A 19 -22.33 8.33 16.44
C GLY A 19 -21.57 9.38 17.26
N PRO A 20 -21.86 9.48 18.57
CA PRO A 20 -21.24 10.46 19.46
C PRO A 20 -19.72 10.33 19.48
N CYS A 21 -19.04 11.45 19.18
CA CYS A 21 -17.60 11.58 19.14
C CYS A 21 -17.17 12.77 19.99
N LEU A 22 -16.16 12.59 20.83
CA LEU A 22 -15.49 13.65 21.57
C LEU A 22 -14.05 13.73 21.07
N GLY A 23 -13.65 14.90 20.58
CA GLY A 23 -12.29 15.14 20.10
C GLY A 23 -11.40 15.66 21.22
N VAL A 24 -10.18 15.17 21.32
CA VAL A 24 -9.17 15.66 22.27
C VAL A 24 -7.91 16.05 21.51
N ASP A 25 -7.46 17.28 21.71
CA ASP A 25 -6.18 17.75 21.20
C ASP A 25 -5.51 18.67 22.22
N ARG A 26 -4.18 18.61 22.31
CA ARG A 26 -3.41 19.48 23.20
C ARG A 26 -3.37 20.94 22.73
N ASP A 27 -3.58 21.16 21.43
CA ASP A 27 -3.58 22.49 20.82
C ASP A 27 -5.01 23.07 20.84
N PRO A 28 -5.25 24.16 21.59
CA PRO A 28 -6.58 24.76 21.69
C PRO A 28 -7.12 25.26 20.34
N VAL A 29 -6.24 25.65 19.41
CA VAL A 29 -6.64 26.10 18.07
C VAL A 29 -7.14 24.91 17.25
N ARG A 30 -6.45 23.77 17.30
CA ARG A 30 -6.87 22.53 16.63
C ARG A 30 -8.19 22.04 17.20
N ALA A 31 -8.31 21.94 18.53
CA ALA A 31 -9.55 21.53 19.19
C ALA A 31 -10.75 22.44 18.82
N PHE A 32 -10.54 23.75 18.74
CA PHE A 32 -11.55 24.69 18.27
C PHE A 32 -11.94 24.43 16.80
N MET A 33 -10.97 24.26 15.91
CA MET A 33 -11.21 23.94 14.51
C MET A 33 -11.95 22.61 14.35
N ALA A 34 -11.58 21.57 15.09
CA ALA A 34 -12.27 20.28 15.06
C ALA A 34 -13.73 20.40 15.50
N SER A 35 -14.00 21.17 16.56
CA SER A 35 -15.38 21.42 17.01
C SER A 35 -16.22 22.08 15.91
N TYR A 36 -15.66 23.09 15.24
CA TYR A 36 -16.33 23.80 14.16
C TYR A 36 -16.50 22.94 12.90
N ASN A 37 -15.44 22.28 12.45
CA ASN A 37 -15.40 21.55 11.17
C ASN A 37 -16.20 20.23 11.23
N ALA A 38 -16.11 19.51 12.35
CA ALA A 38 -16.78 18.22 12.53
C ALA A 38 -18.11 18.32 13.29
N GLY A 39 -18.44 19.47 13.89
CA GLY A 39 -19.67 19.65 14.65
C GLY A 39 -19.73 18.79 15.91
N ILE A 40 -18.57 18.56 16.56
CA ILE A 40 -18.44 17.72 17.75
C ILE A 40 -18.03 18.54 18.98
N GLU A 41 -18.25 17.96 20.16
CA GLU A 41 -17.62 18.43 21.38
C GLU A 41 -16.12 18.16 21.33
N THR A 42 -15.32 19.09 21.84
CA THR A 42 -13.87 18.93 21.97
C THR A 42 -13.37 19.35 23.34
N ALA A 43 -12.26 18.74 23.76
CA ALA A 43 -11.54 19.08 24.98
C ALA A 43 -10.07 19.42 24.64
N VAL A 44 -9.52 20.40 25.35
CA VAL A 44 -8.10 20.75 25.27
C VAL A 44 -7.37 20.05 26.41
N ASP A 45 -6.67 18.97 26.11
CA ASP A 45 -6.01 18.14 27.13
C ASP A 45 -4.79 17.38 26.55
N ASP A 46 -3.95 16.87 27.44
CA ASP A 46 -2.89 15.94 27.07
C ASP A 46 -3.47 14.53 26.86
N VAL A 47 -3.40 14.06 25.62
CA VAL A 47 -3.87 12.73 25.22
C VAL A 47 -3.18 11.58 25.96
N GLU A 48 -1.99 11.80 26.53
CA GLU A 48 -1.27 10.78 27.32
C GLU A 48 -1.79 10.65 28.76
N ALA A 49 -2.60 11.62 29.22
CA ALA A 49 -3.13 11.71 30.58
C ALA A 49 -4.67 11.66 30.63
N VAL A 50 -5.36 11.70 29.49
CA VAL A 50 -6.82 11.65 29.42
C VAL A 50 -7.37 10.29 29.86
N SER A 51 -8.46 10.30 30.63
CA SER A 51 -9.18 9.08 31.01
C SER A 51 -9.90 8.47 29.80
N ILE A 52 -9.73 7.16 29.58
CA ILE A 52 -10.44 6.43 28.53
C ILE A 52 -11.81 6.00 29.06
N ASP A 53 -12.81 6.88 28.93
CA ASP A 53 -14.18 6.69 29.46
C ASP A 53 -15.19 6.17 28.41
N ARG A 54 -14.71 5.85 27.20
CA ARG A 54 -15.52 5.39 26.07
C ARG A 54 -14.94 4.10 25.49
N PRO A 55 -15.79 3.23 24.92
CA PRO A 55 -15.35 1.91 24.48
C PRO A 55 -14.43 1.93 23.26
N LEU A 56 -14.52 2.96 22.42
CA LEU A 56 -13.77 3.04 21.16
C LEU A 56 -12.91 4.29 21.12
N VAL A 57 -11.70 4.13 20.59
CA VAL A 57 -10.73 5.21 20.42
C VAL A 57 -10.23 5.26 18.98
N HIS A 58 -10.08 6.46 18.43
CA HIS A 58 -9.28 6.73 17.25
C HIS A 58 -8.03 7.51 17.68
N LEU A 59 -6.88 7.20 17.08
CA LEU A 59 -5.63 7.93 17.29
C LEU A 59 -4.99 8.27 15.94
N ASP A 60 -4.72 9.54 15.69
CA ASP A 60 -3.85 10.02 14.59
C ASP A 60 -2.63 10.74 15.18
N PRO A 61 -1.63 9.99 15.70
CA PRO A 61 -0.48 10.58 16.36
C PRO A 61 0.30 11.49 15.40
N ALA A 62 0.58 12.70 15.89
CA ALA A 62 1.43 13.65 15.19
C ALA A 62 2.88 13.12 15.11
N ARG A 63 3.66 13.70 14.20
CA ARG A 63 5.09 13.39 14.09
C ARG A 63 5.91 14.58 14.54
N ARG A 64 6.93 14.35 15.39
CA ARG A 64 7.76 15.42 16.00
C ARG A 64 8.38 16.40 15.00
N ASP A 65 8.59 15.98 13.75
CA ASP A 65 9.34 16.72 12.73
C ASP A 65 8.43 17.46 11.70
N GLU A 66 7.12 17.55 11.95
CA GLU A 66 6.20 18.34 11.10
C GLU A 66 6.58 19.82 11.02
N SER A 67 7.24 20.37 12.05
CA SER A 67 7.70 21.76 12.10
C SER A 67 8.94 22.05 11.24
N SER A 68 9.73 21.03 10.87
CA SER A 68 10.91 21.17 10.00
C SER A 68 10.62 20.84 8.52
N GLY A 69 9.41 20.36 8.22
CA GLY A 69 8.98 19.93 6.89
C GLY A 69 9.49 18.54 6.47
N ARG A 70 10.28 17.85 7.31
CA ARG A 70 10.72 16.47 7.03
C ARG A 70 9.73 15.47 7.63
N ARG A 71 9.08 14.68 6.76
CA ARG A 71 8.28 13.53 7.21
C ARG A 71 9.22 12.43 7.72
N SER A 72 9.34 12.27 9.04
CA SER A 72 9.88 11.04 9.60
C SER A 72 8.86 9.91 9.47
N TRP A 73 9.34 8.70 9.17
CA TRP A 73 8.53 7.48 9.14
C TRP A 73 8.84 6.55 10.32
N ARG A 74 9.69 7.01 11.24
CA ARG A 74 10.09 6.22 12.39
C ARG A 74 9.03 6.30 13.47
N LEU A 75 8.71 5.14 14.02
CA LEU A 75 7.71 5.04 15.08
C LEU A 75 8.15 5.71 16.39
N GLU A 76 9.46 5.85 16.60
CA GLU A 76 10.04 6.61 17.72
C GLU A 76 9.68 8.11 17.71
N ASP A 77 9.26 8.65 16.55
CA ASP A 77 8.92 10.05 16.38
C ASP A 77 7.42 10.35 16.54
N LEU A 78 6.62 9.34 16.89
CA LEU A 78 5.19 9.51 17.16
C LEU A 78 4.95 10.32 18.44
N VAL A 79 3.90 11.13 18.42
CA VAL A 79 3.35 11.85 19.57
C VAL A 79 1.83 11.71 19.54
N PRO A 80 1.20 10.95 20.45
CA PRO A 80 1.81 10.23 21.58
C PRO A 80 2.75 9.10 21.14
N GLY A 81 3.73 8.78 21.99
CA GLY A 81 4.69 7.70 21.72
C GLY A 81 4.06 6.30 21.80
N ILE A 82 4.77 5.27 21.31
CA ILE A 82 4.26 3.88 21.28
C ILE A 82 3.76 3.40 22.66
N ASP A 83 4.46 3.70 23.75
CA ASP A 83 4.07 3.21 25.07
C ASP A 83 2.80 3.89 25.60
N ALA A 84 2.59 5.16 25.27
CA ALA A 84 1.33 5.84 25.55
C ALA A 84 0.20 5.26 24.68
N ILE A 85 0.44 5.00 23.40
CA ILE A 85 -0.52 4.31 22.52
C ILE A 85 -0.90 2.95 23.13
N ARG A 86 0.08 2.14 23.57
CA ARG A 86 -0.17 0.84 24.22
C ARG A 86 -1.07 0.96 25.46
N ARG A 87 -0.81 1.94 26.34
CA ARG A 87 -1.68 2.18 27.52
C ARG A 87 -3.10 2.53 27.09
N ILE A 88 -3.26 3.48 26.17
CA ILE A 88 -4.56 3.94 25.68
C ILE A 88 -5.37 2.78 25.08
N VAL A 89 -4.75 1.98 24.20
CA VAL A 89 -5.46 0.88 23.52
C VAL A 89 -5.76 -0.30 24.44
N ALA A 90 -5.03 -0.46 25.55
CA ALA A 90 -5.30 -1.48 26.56
C ALA A 90 -6.51 -1.13 27.44
N GLU A 91 -6.83 0.16 27.58
CA GLU A 91 -8.00 0.63 28.34
C GLU A 91 -9.28 0.66 27.50
N ALA A 92 -9.16 0.75 26.17
CA ALA A 92 -10.28 0.75 25.23
C ALA A 92 -10.74 -0.67 24.88
N GLU A 93 -12.03 -0.85 24.57
CA GLU A 93 -12.51 -2.13 24.00
C GLU A 93 -12.02 -2.37 22.57
N GLY A 94 -11.66 -1.30 21.85
CA GLY A 94 -11.02 -1.37 20.54
C GLY A 94 -10.62 0.00 20.02
N ALA A 95 -9.51 0.04 19.25
CA ALA A 95 -8.99 1.28 18.70
C ALA A 95 -8.60 1.18 17.22
N ALA A 96 -8.61 2.33 16.55
CA ALA A 96 -8.10 2.54 15.21
C ALA A 96 -6.93 3.54 15.28
N ILE A 97 -5.71 3.07 15.00
CA ILE A 97 -4.50 3.87 15.06
C ILE A 97 -4.05 4.15 13.63
N LYS A 98 -4.16 5.40 13.21
CA LYS A 98 -3.79 5.86 11.87
C LYS A 98 -2.30 6.15 11.81
N LEU A 99 -1.64 5.53 10.84
CA LEU A 99 -0.19 5.56 10.67
C LEU A 99 0.16 5.74 9.19
N GLY A 100 1.44 6.02 8.95
CA GLY A 100 1.97 6.12 7.59
C GLY A 100 2.00 4.76 6.88
N PRO A 101 1.88 4.72 5.54
CA PRO A 101 1.98 3.47 4.79
C PRO A 101 3.37 2.82 4.87
N GLY A 102 4.38 3.55 5.36
CA GLY A 102 5.73 3.06 5.65
C GLY A 102 5.87 2.26 6.96
N LEU A 103 4.79 2.01 7.70
CA LEU A 103 4.78 1.21 8.94
C LEU A 103 5.48 -0.15 8.78
N PRO A 104 6.45 -0.56 9.62
CA PRO A 104 7.02 -1.91 9.51
C PRO A 104 5.96 -3.00 9.42
N MET A 105 6.21 -4.03 8.61
CA MET A 105 5.30 -5.18 8.46
C MET A 105 6.06 -6.46 8.85
N PRO A 106 5.60 -7.22 9.87
CA PRO A 106 4.45 -6.92 10.72
C PRO A 106 4.69 -5.66 11.59
N PRO A 107 3.63 -4.94 11.99
CA PRO A 107 3.79 -3.78 12.87
C PRO A 107 4.20 -4.22 14.28
N PRO A 108 4.73 -3.29 15.10
CA PRO A 108 4.91 -3.56 16.53
C PRO A 108 3.61 -4.03 17.17
N MET A 109 3.73 -4.90 18.17
CA MET A 109 2.57 -5.30 18.97
C MET A 109 2.12 -4.11 19.82
N LEU A 110 0.90 -3.64 19.56
CA LEU A 110 0.19 -2.62 20.34
C LEU A 110 -0.86 -3.25 21.25
N HIS A 111 -1.44 -4.38 20.83
CA HIS A 111 -2.50 -5.10 21.55
C HIS A 111 -2.52 -6.57 21.12
N ASP A 112 -2.81 -7.51 22.02
CA ASP A 112 -2.79 -8.97 21.75
C ASP A 112 -3.68 -9.39 20.59
N ARG A 113 -4.75 -8.64 20.35
CA ARG A 113 -5.62 -8.76 19.18
C ARG A 113 -5.47 -7.53 18.30
N GLN A 114 -4.73 -7.66 17.19
CA GLN A 114 -4.52 -6.58 16.22
C GLN A 114 -4.55 -7.06 14.77
N SER A 115 -4.99 -6.19 13.87
CA SER A 115 -4.93 -6.38 12.41
C SER A 115 -4.55 -5.06 11.73
N VAL A 116 -4.16 -5.10 10.46
CA VAL A 116 -3.71 -3.90 9.72
C VAL A 116 -4.47 -3.73 8.42
N SER A 117 -5.02 -2.55 8.16
CA SER A 117 -5.46 -2.17 6.82
C SER A 117 -4.45 -1.24 6.18
N VAL A 118 -3.99 -1.54 4.98
CA VAL A 118 -3.20 -0.62 4.16
C VAL A 118 -4.08 -0.03 3.07
N VAL A 119 -4.12 1.28 3.01
CA VAL A 119 -4.98 2.02 2.09
C VAL A 119 -4.15 2.61 0.97
N ALA A 120 -4.56 2.34 -0.26
CA ALA A 120 -4.13 3.10 -1.43
C ALA A 120 -5.29 3.96 -1.93
N GLU A 121 -4.96 5.12 -2.49
CA GLU A 121 -5.87 5.98 -3.22
C GLU A 121 -5.31 6.21 -4.62
N SER A 122 -6.11 5.90 -5.64
CA SER A 122 -5.74 6.06 -7.06
C SER A 122 -4.37 5.44 -7.37
N GLY A 123 -4.14 4.22 -6.87
CA GLY A 123 -2.88 3.48 -7.08
C GLY A 123 -1.68 4.01 -6.29
N ARG A 124 -1.88 4.83 -5.24
CA ARG A 124 -0.80 5.32 -4.38
C ARG A 124 -1.07 5.00 -2.92
N LEU A 125 -0.10 4.41 -2.22
CA LEU A 125 -0.21 4.18 -0.78
C LEU A 125 -0.36 5.50 -0.02
N VAL A 126 -1.40 5.61 0.80
CA VAL A 126 -1.72 6.84 1.55
C VAL A 126 -1.59 6.68 3.06
N GLN A 127 -2.04 5.55 3.63
CA GLN A 127 -2.01 5.31 5.07
C GLN A 127 -2.06 3.82 5.42
N ALA A 128 -1.76 3.52 6.67
CA ALA A 128 -2.03 2.22 7.30
C ALA A 128 -2.84 2.47 8.58
N ILE A 129 -3.81 1.60 8.87
CA ILE A 129 -4.60 1.63 10.11
C ILE A 129 -4.32 0.35 10.87
N VAL A 130 -3.84 0.48 12.11
CA VAL A 130 -3.77 -0.66 13.04
C VAL A 130 -5.07 -0.69 13.82
N TRP A 131 -5.79 -1.79 13.71
CA TRP A 131 -7.03 -2.05 14.45
C TRP A 131 -6.73 -2.92 15.66
N THR A 132 -7.33 -2.62 16.80
CA THR A 132 -7.11 -3.36 18.06
C THR A 132 -8.42 -3.77 18.73
N GLY A 133 -8.33 -4.74 19.64
CA GLY A 133 -9.47 -5.19 20.45
C GLY A 133 -10.64 -5.67 19.59
N ARG A 134 -11.85 -5.19 19.87
CA ARG A 134 -13.07 -5.57 19.13
C ARG A 134 -13.14 -5.02 17.71
N LEU A 135 -12.28 -4.07 17.35
CA LEU A 135 -12.18 -3.55 15.97
C LEU A 135 -11.20 -4.34 15.11
N ALA A 136 -10.33 -5.14 15.72
CA ALA A 136 -9.40 -6.00 14.99
C ALA A 136 -10.16 -7.09 14.22
N ARG A 137 -9.75 -7.27 12.96
CA ARG A 137 -10.29 -8.24 12.01
C ARG A 137 -9.86 -9.65 12.36
N SER A 138 -10.48 -10.64 11.71
CA SER A 138 -10.06 -12.04 11.78
C SER A 138 -8.78 -12.30 10.99
N ALA A 139 -8.65 -11.68 9.81
CA ALA A 139 -7.42 -11.69 9.03
C ALA A 139 -6.41 -10.70 9.62
N SER A 140 -5.12 -11.04 9.56
CA SER A 140 -4.06 -10.17 10.07
C SER A 140 -3.88 -8.89 9.25
N VAL A 141 -4.14 -8.93 7.94
CA VAL A 141 -4.01 -7.77 7.05
C VAL A 141 -5.16 -7.62 6.04
N GLU A 142 -5.37 -6.38 5.60
CA GLU A 142 -6.30 -5.98 4.55
C GLU A 142 -5.63 -4.96 3.63
N ALA A 143 -5.76 -5.14 2.32
CA ALA A 143 -5.47 -4.13 1.31
C ALA A 143 -6.77 -3.42 0.90
N VAL A 144 -6.77 -2.09 0.89
CA VAL A 144 -7.92 -1.25 0.54
C VAL A 144 -7.56 -0.37 -0.64
N ASP A 145 -8.43 -0.33 -1.65
CA ASP A 145 -8.30 0.56 -2.81
C ASP A 145 -9.43 1.62 -2.82
N LEU A 146 -9.03 2.88 -2.87
CA LEU A 146 -9.92 4.03 -2.98
C LEU A 146 -9.72 4.76 -4.32
N PRO A 147 -10.78 5.32 -4.92
CA PRO A 147 -12.15 5.41 -4.40
C PRO A 147 -13.02 4.19 -4.72
N SER A 148 -12.47 3.10 -5.29
CA SER A 148 -13.25 1.94 -5.70
C SER A 148 -13.98 1.24 -4.56
N GLY A 149 -13.44 1.32 -3.33
CA GLY A 149 -13.99 0.67 -2.15
C GLY A 149 -13.67 -0.83 -2.08
N ARG A 150 -12.83 -1.34 -2.99
CA ARG A 150 -12.44 -2.75 -3.00
C ARG A 150 -11.51 -3.06 -1.83
N THR A 151 -11.67 -4.26 -1.30
CA THR A 151 -10.82 -4.80 -0.24
C THR A 151 -10.42 -6.24 -0.55
N ILE A 152 -9.25 -6.65 -0.10
CA ILE A 152 -8.81 -8.04 -0.04
C ILE A 152 -8.09 -8.24 1.29
N GLU A 153 -8.45 -9.27 2.04
CA GLU A 153 -7.92 -9.55 3.37
C GLU A 153 -7.43 -10.99 3.46
N GLY A 154 -6.46 -11.24 4.34
CA GLY A 154 -5.90 -12.58 4.50
C GLY A 154 -4.64 -12.59 5.35
N GLU A 155 -3.90 -13.69 5.25
CA GLU A 155 -2.62 -13.86 5.93
C GLU A 155 -1.47 -13.60 4.96
N PRO A 156 -0.49 -12.74 5.29
CA PRO A 156 0.64 -12.48 4.40
C PRO A 156 1.36 -13.78 4.03
N ALA A 157 1.48 -14.03 2.73
CA ALA A 157 2.14 -15.22 2.22
C ALA A 157 2.97 -14.87 0.99
N GLY A 158 4.27 -15.17 1.06
CA GLY A 158 5.21 -14.94 -0.02
C GLY A 158 4.80 -15.68 -1.30
N LEU A 159 5.18 -15.12 -2.44
CA LEU A 159 5.04 -15.80 -3.71
C LEU A 159 5.98 -17.01 -3.74
N ARG A 160 5.54 -18.07 -4.42
CA ARG A 160 6.38 -19.23 -4.67
C ARG A 160 7.30 -18.92 -5.84
N SER A 161 8.60 -19.01 -5.61
CA SER A 161 9.62 -18.80 -6.62
C SER A 161 10.19 -20.14 -7.08
N GLY A 162 10.44 -20.26 -8.39
CA GLY A 162 10.95 -21.47 -9.00
C GLY A 162 11.58 -21.18 -10.36
N ALA A 163 12.10 -22.22 -11.01
CA ALA A 163 12.55 -22.12 -12.40
C ALA A 163 11.32 -22.02 -13.30
N ILE A 164 10.98 -20.80 -13.71
CA ILE A 164 9.84 -20.53 -14.59
C ILE A 164 10.35 -19.92 -15.89
N GLU A 165 9.70 -20.31 -16.99
CA GLU A 165 9.90 -19.65 -18.26
C GLU A 165 9.25 -18.26 -18.21
N LEU A 166 9.96 -17.26 -18.71
CA LEU A 166 9.50 -15.88 -18.75
C LEU A 166 8.64 -15.63 -20.00
N GLU A 167 7.50 -16.31 -20.05
CA GLU A 167 6.53 -16.24 -21.15
C GLU A 167 5.12 -15.89 -20.61
N GLY A 168 4.26 -15.35 -21.47
CA GLY A 168 2.90 -14.97 -21.11
C GLY A 168 2.83 -13.54 -20.58
N ALA A 169 2.44 -13.36 -19.32
CA ALA A 169 2.23 -12.05 -18.70
C ALA A 169 2.99 -11.89 -17.39
N LEU A 170 3.67 -10.75 -17.24
CA LEU A 170 4.24 -10.28 -15.98
C LEU A 170 3.18 -9.48 -15.21
N LEU A 171 2.94 -9.85 -13.95
CA LEU A 171 2.02 -9.18 -13.05
C LEU A 171 2.77 -8.30 -12.05
N GLU A 172 2.43 -7.01 -12.05
CA GLU A 172 2.68 -6.09 -10.94
C GLU A 172 1.42 -6.04 -10.08
N PHE A 173 1.51 -6.34 -8.79
CA PHE A 173 0.35 -6.29 -7.91
C PHE A 173 0.00 -4.84 -7.54
N HIS A 174 -1.25 -4.63 -7.18
CA HIS A 174 -1.70 -3.35 -6.64
C HIS A 174 -0.84 -2.97 -5.41
N PRO A 175 -0.45 -1.69 -5.23
CA PRO A 175 0.50 -1.30 -4.20
C PRO A 175 0.08 -1.68 -2.78
N ALA A 176 -1.21 -1.63 -2.45
CA ALA A 176 -1.70 -2.08 -1.15
C ALA A 176 -1.49 -3.59 -0.95
N VAL A 177 -1.73 -4.40 -1.99
CA VAL A 177 -1.52 -5.85 -1.99
C VAL A 177 -0.03 -6.19 -1.84
N GLU A 178 0.85 -5.53 -2.62
CA GLU A 178 2.31 -5.68 -2.45
C GLU A 178 2.72 -5.35 -1.01
N ARG A 179 2.14 -4.27 -0.46
CA ARG A 179 2.53 -3.75 0.85
C ARG A 179 2.23 -4.68 2.01
N VAL A 180 1.11 -5.40 1.93
CA VAL A 180 0.67 -6.35 2.95
C VAL A 180 0.99 -7.81 2.63
N GLY A 181 1.62 -8.09 1.49
CA GLY A 181 2.04 -9.45 1.13
C GLY A 181 0.89 -10.38 0.74
N LEU A 182 -0.16 -9.84 0.11
CA LEU A 182 -1.35 -10.61 -0.34
C LEU A 182 -1.30 -11.03 -1.82
N GLY A 183 -0.14 -10.97 -2.48
CA GLY A 183 0.00 -11.34 -3.89
C GLY A 183 -0.48 -12.76 -4.19
N SER A 184 -0.18 -13.71 -3.29
CA SER A 184 -0.67 -15.10 -3.37
C SER A 184 -2.19 -15.22 -3.29
N HIS A 185 -2.85 -14.38 -2.49
CA HIS A 185 -4.31 -14.34 -2.37
C HIS A 185 -4.93 -13.81 -3.66
N VAL A 186 -4.33 -12.77 -4.25
CA VAL A 186 -4.75 -12.26 -5.56
C VAL A 186 -4.64 -13.35 -6.63
N LEU A 187 -3.53 -14.10 -6.67
CA LEU A 187 -3.37 -15.21 -7.62
C LEU A 187 -4.43 -16.31 -7.43
N HIS A 188 -4.73 -16.67 -6.18
CA HIS A 188 -5.75 -17.67 -5.88
C HIS A 188 -7.15 -17.20 -6.26
N GLU A 189 -7.59 -16.04 -5.76
CA GLU A 189 -8.97 -15.55 -5.92
C GLU A 189 -9.26 -15.05 -7.35
N HIS A 190 -8.28 -14.40 -7.98
CA HIS A 190 -8.47 -13.75 -9.28
C HIS A 190 -8.01 -14.61 -10.46
N LEU A 191 -7.04 -15.50 -10.26
CA LEU A 191 -6.51 -16.36 -11.31
C LEU A 191 -6.71 -17.86 -11.01
N GLY A 192 -7.18 -18.26 -9.83
CA GLY A 192 -7.30 -19.69 -9.49
C GLY A 192 -5.96 -20.41 -9.47
N LEU A 193 -4.88 -19.71 -9.10
CA LEU A 193 -3.52 -20.23 -9.01
C LEU A 193 -3.13 -20.39 -7.54
N GLU A 194 -2.81 -21.61 -7.13
CA GLU A 194 -2.42 -21.92 -5.76
C GLU A 194 -1.30 -22.97 -5.76
N GLY A 195 -0.31 -22.79 -4.88
CA GLY A 195 0.78 -23.76 -4.71
C GLY A 195 1.75 -23.89 -5.88
N VAL A 196 1.62 -23.05 -6.91
CA VAL A 196 2.46 -23.04 -8.13
C VAL A 196 3.58 -22.02 -8.04
N ASP A 197 4.71 -22.33 -8.66
CA ASP A 197 5.82 -21.38 -8.82
C ASP A 197 5.45 -20.34 -9.88
N VAL A 198 5.53 -19.07 -9.49
CA VAL A 198 5.11 -17.92 -10.32
C VAL A 198 6.11 -16.78 -10.25
N GLU A 199 6.90 -16.71 -9.18
CA GLU A 199 7.87 -15.64 -9.01
C GLU A 199 9.21 -16.04 -9.66
N PRO A 200 9.73 -15.27 -10.63
CA PRO A 200 10.97 -15.63 -11.32
C PRO A 200 12.20 -15.73 -10.41
N ALA A 201 12.21 -14.96 -9.33
CA ALA A 201 13.25 -14.99 -8.31
C ALA A 201 12.72 -14.44 -6.98
N VAL A 202 13.20 -15.03 -5.89
CA VAL A 202 12.75 -14.70 -4.53
C VAL A 202 12.81 -13.20 -4.24
N GLY A 203 11.67 -12.63 -3.87
CA GLY A 203 11.58 -11.26 -3.36
C GLY A 203 11.48 -10.17 -4.43
N LEU A 204 11.18 -10.53 -5.69
CA LEU A 204 10.83 -9.55 -6.72
C LEU A 204 9.44 -8.95 -6.47
N GLY A 205 8.52 -9.71 -5.88
CA GLY A 205 7.13 -9.32 -5.69
C GLY A 205 6.33 -9.27 -7.00
N LEU A 206 6.80 -9.99 -8.02
CA LEU A 206 6.18 -10.10 -9.34
C LEU A 206 5.80 -11.54 -9.62
N ALA A 207 4.75 -11.75 -10.41
CA ALA A 207 4.35 -13.09 -10.87
C ALA A 207 4.41 -13.16 -12.39
N VAL A 208 4.84 -14.28 -12.95
CA VAL A 208 4.70 -14.60 -14.37
C VAL A 208 3.64 -15.68 -14.50
N VAL A 209 2.67 -15.43 -15.36
CA VAL A 209 1.49 -16.29 -15.53
C VAL A 209 1.11 -16.41 -17.01
N ASP A 210 0.30 -17.41 -17.32
CA ASP A 210 -0.29 -17.56 -18.66
C ASP A 210 -1.17 -16.35 -19.03
N LEU A 211 -0.93 -15.80 -20.23
CA LEU A 211 -1.65 -14.62 -20.73
C LEU A 211 -3.15 -14.88 -20.90
N ALA A 212 -3.57 -16.05 -21.40
CA ALA A 212 -4.98 -16.37 -21.59
C ALA A 212 -5.74 -16.40 -20.26
N ARG A 213 -5.05 -16.76 -19.18
CA ARG A 213 -5.62 -16.77 -17.83
C ARG A 213 -5.87 -15.35 -17.31
N VAL A 214 -4.96 -14.43 -17.61
CA VAL A 214 -5.13 -13.00 -17.34
C VAL A 214 -6.28 -12.42 -18.16
N GLU A 215 -6.31 -12.70 -19.46
CA GLU A 215 -7.37 -12.22 -20.36
C GLU A 215 -8.75 -12.68 -19.89
N GLN A 216 -8.88 -13.94 -19.49
CA GLN A 216 -10.12 -14.47 -18.92
C GLN A 216 -10.50 -13.74 -17.62
N ALA A 217 -9.55 -13.56 -16.69
CA ALA A 217 -9.84 -12.86 -15.45
C ALA A 217 -10.25 -11.40 -15.68
N VAL A 218 -9.63 -10.70 -16.62
CA VAL A 218 -10.01 -9.33 -17.00
C VAL A 218 -11.40 -9.32 -17.63
N ALA A 219 -11.71 -10.26 -18.54
CA ALA A 219 -13.04 -10.39 -19.13
C ALA A 219 -14.13 -10.67 -18.07
N ASP A 220 -13.78 -11.39 -17.01
CA ASP A 220 -14.65 -11.67 -15.86
C ASP A 220 -14.77 -10.49 -14.87
N GLY A 221 -14.08 -9.37 -15.10
CA GLY A 221 -14.05 -8.23 -14.18
C GLY A 221 -13.20 -8.45 -12.92
N ARG A 222 -12.24 -9.38 -12.96
CA ARG A 222 -11.34 -9.74 -11.84
C ARG A 222 -9.93 -9.17 -11.99
N GLY A 223 -9.70 -8.20 -12.88
CA GLY A 223 -8.38 -7.60 -13.16
C GLY A 223 -7.96 -6.46 -12.22
N ASP A 224 -8.68 -6.22 -11.13
CA ASP A 224 -8.56 -4.96 -10.36
C ASP A 224 -7.34 -4.87 -9.42
N TRP A 225 -6.74 -6.01 -9.04
CA TRP A 225 -5.66 -6.07 -8.04
C TRP A 225 -4.27 -6.26 -8.63
N PHE A 226 -4.15 -6.22 -9.95
CA PHE A 226 -2.86 -6.34 -10.62
C PHE A 226 -2.88 -5.59 -11.95
N ARG A 227 -1.69 -5.23 -12.40
CA ARG A 227 -1.43 -4.79 -13.76
C ARG A 227 -0.68 -5.91 -14.48
N ALA A 228 -1.23 -6.37 -15.59
CA ALA A 228 -0.59 -7.37 -16.42
C ALA A 228 0.13 -6.70 -17.61
N ILE A 229 1.35 -7.17 -17.88
CA ILE A 229 2.17 -6.74 -19.00
C ILE A 229 2.50 -7.99 -19.82
N SER A 230 2.10 -8.05 -21.09
CA SER A 230 2.49 -9.15 -21.98
C SER A 230 4.00 -9.15 -22.18
N ILE A 231 4.61 -10.35 -22.12
CA ILE A 231 6.04 -10.52 -22.29
C ILE A 231 6.31 -10.80 -23.77
N ASP A 232 6.77 -9.78 -24.50
CA ASP A 232 7.07 -9.91 -25.93
C ASP A 232 8.45 -10.53 -26.18
N ALA A 233 9.42 -10.24 -25.31
CA ALA A 233 10.79 -10.73 -25.43
C ALA A 233 11.53 -10.72 -24.10
N VAL A 234 12.42 -11.70 -23.92
CA VAL A 234 13.37 -11.78 -22.81
C VAL A 234 14.76 -11.75 -23.41
N VAL A 235 15.54 -10.73 -23.06
CA VAL A 235 16.85 -10.49 -23.66
C VAL A 235 17.91 -10.18 -22.61
N ALA A 236 19.18 -10.32 -23.00
CA ALA A 236 20.29 -9.92 -22.14
C ALA A 236 20.20 -8.43 -21.77
N PRO A 237 20.58 -8.03 -20.55
CA PRO A 237 20.45 -6.65 -20.07
C PRO A 237 21.55 -5.76 -20.65
N ARG A 238 21.47 -5.51 -21.96
CA ARG A 238 22.34 -4.59 -22.71
C ARG A 238 21.46 -3.59 -23.47
N PRO A 239 21.71 -2.28 -23.38
CA PRO A 239 20.86 -1.28 -24.04
C PRO A 239 20.65 -1.52 -25.53
N GLU A 240 21.68 -1.97 -26.24
CA GLU A 240 21.60 -2.27 -27.68
C GLU A 240 20.69 -3.48 -27.96
N THR A 241 20.88 -4.58 -27.22
CA THR A 241 20.05 -5.79 -27.35
C THR A 241 18.58 -5.49 -27.04
N VAL A 242 18.31 -4.66 -26.04
CA VAL A 242 16.96 -4.20 -25.71
C VAL A 242 16.39 -3.31 -26.82
N ALA A 243 17.17 -2.36 -27.34
CA ALA A 243 16.75 -1.50 -28.44
C ALA A 243 16.38 -2.31 -29.69
N ASP A 244 17.15 -3.34 -30.01
CA ASP A 244 16.87 -4.24 -31.14
C ASP A 244 15.57 -5.01 -30.92
N ALA A 245 15.36 -5.56 -29.71
CA ALA A 245 14.11 -6.24 -29.37
C ALA A 245 12.89 -5.30 -29.49
N ILE A 246 12.99 -4.06 -29.01
CA ILE A 246 11.94 -3.04 -29.14
C ILE A 246 11.64 -2.77 -30.62
N ARG A 247 12.67 -2.57 -31.46
CA ARG A 247 12.47 -2.33 -32.90
C ARG A 247 11.79 -3.51 -33.59
N THR A 248 12.03 -4.74 -33.13
CA THR A 248 11.37 -5.93 -33.67
C THR A 248 9.91 -6.06 -33.22
N SER A 249 9.61 -5.83 -31.93
CA SER A 249 8.25 -6.02 -31.39
C SER A 249 7.32 -4.84 -31.69
N MET A 250 7.82 -3.60 -31.54
CA MET A 250 7.07 -2.37 -31.75
C MET A 250 7.96 -1.31 -32.39
N PRO A 251 8.06 -1.26 -33.74
CA PRO A 251 9.00 -0.38 -34.44
C PRO A 251 8.82 1.13 -34.19
N THR A 252 7.60 1.56 -33.85
CA THR A 252 7.26 2.98 -33.63
C THR A 252 6.45 3.15 -32.34
N PRO A 253 7.06 2.95 -31.16
CA PRO A 253 6.38 3.07 -29.90
C PRO A 253 6.07 4.55 -29.61
N LYS A 254 4.93 4.84 -28.98
CA LYS A 254 4.64 6.20 -28.50
C LYS A 254 5.53 6.60 -27.34
N GLN A 255 5.87 5.63 -26.49
CA GLN A 255 6.66 5.81 -25.29
C GLN A 255 7.42 4.51 -24.95
N VAL A 256 8.63 4.66 -24.42
CA VAL A 256 9.38 3.57 -23.78
C VAL A 256 9.56 3.93 -22.30
N VAL A 257 9.22 3.01 -21.40
CA VAL A 257 9.36 3.16 -19.95
C VAL A 257 10.23 2.04 -19.42
N VAL A 258 11.26 2.37 -18.63
CA VAL A 258 12.10 1.37 -17.98
C VAL A 258 11.75 1.28 -16.50
N ARG A 259 11.53 0.06 -16.03
CA ARG A 259 11.28 -0.29 -14.63
C ARG A 259 12.34 -1.29 -14.18
N THR A 260 12.66 -1.27 -12.90
CA THR A 260 13.71 -2.13 -12.34
C THR A 260 13.26 -2.68 -10.99
N ARG A 261 13.50 -3.96 -10.73
CA ARG A 261 13.36 -4.59 -9.42
C ARG A 261 14.71 -5.18 -9.01
N GLY A 262 15.08 -5.01 -7.74
CA GLY A 262 16.36 -5.48 -7.22
C GLY A 262 17.60 -4.75 -7.79
N GLY A 263 17.42 -3.54 -8.35
CA GLY A 263 18.53 -2.75 -8.89
C GLY A 263 19.24 -3.40 -10.08
N ALA A 264 18.51 -4.19 -10.88
CA ALA A 264 19.08 -4.94 -12.00
C ALA A 264 19.67 -4.03 -13.09
N VAL A 265 19.08 -2.85 -13.29
CA VAL A 265 19.52 -1.80 -14.23
C VAL A 265 19.31 -0.41 -13.63
N ASP A 266 20.03 0.59 -14.17
CA ASP A 266 19.75 2.01 -13.96
C ASP A 266 18.57 2.43 -14.84
N ALA A 267 17.37 2.44 -14.25
CA ALA A 267 16.14 2.73 -14.96
C ALA A 267 16.10 4.16 -15.53
N ASP A 268 16.71 5.13 -14.86
CA ASP A 268 16.70 6.53 -15.30
C ASP A 268 17.61 6.73 -16.50
N ASP A 269 18.83 6.17 -16.45
CA ASP A 269 19.76 6.18 -17.59
C ASP A 269 19.18 5.45 -18.80
N TRP A 270 18.62 4.26 -18.59
CA TRP A 270 18.08 3.47 -19.69
C TRP A 270 16.82 4.10 -20.29
N THR A 271 15.96 4.70 -19.47
CA THR A 271 14.79 5.45 -19.98
C THR A 271 15.26 6.58 -20.89
N ARG A 272 16.28 7.36 -20.50
CA ARG A 272 16.83 8.42 -21.36
C ARG A 272 17.40 7.88 -22.66
N ARG A 273 18.16 6.78 -22.61
CA ARG A 273 18.81 6.19 -23.80
C ARG A 273 17.81 5.60 -24.78
N LEU A 274 16.78 4.93 -24.29
CA LEU A 274 15.78 4.26 -25.12
C LEU A 274 14.65 5.19 -25.58
N ALA A 275 14.49 6.36 -24.98
CA ALA A 275 13.50 7.36 -25.39
C ALA A 275 13.65 7.79 -26.86
N VAL A 276 14.85 7.69 -27.44
CA VAL A 276 15.11 7.99 -28.86
C VAL A 276 14.37 7.05 -29.82
N LEU A 277 13.91 5.90 -29.35
CA LEU A 277 13.10 4.95 -30.12
C LEU A 277 11.62 5.37 -30.17
N ALA A 278 11.18 6.23 -29.25
CA ALA A 278 9.79 6.66 -29.15
C ALA A 278 9.53 7.96 -29.89
N GLY A 279 8.29 8.15 -30.36
CA GLY A 279 7.88 9.38 -31.02
C GLY A 279 6.40 9.69 -30.81
N PRO A 280 5.99 10.98 -30.93
CA PRO A 280 4.62 11.41 -30.68
C PRO A 280 3.60 10.83 -31.68
N ALA A 281 4.06 10.41 -32.86
CA ALA A 281 3.26 9.72 -33.87
C ALA A 281 3.21 8.20 -33.68
N GLY A 282 3.92 7.65 -32.69
CA GLY A 282 3.94 6.22 -32.39
C GLY A 282 2.67 5.74 -31.70
N THR A 283 2.53 4.43 -31.58
CA THR A 283 1.41 3.75 -30.93
C THR A 283 1.91 2.97 -29.72
N GLY A 284 1.05 2.80 -28.70
CA GLY A 284 1.35 1.96 -27.54
C GLY A 284 2.48 2.46 -26.62
N ILE A 285 2.67 1.76 -25.51
CA ILE A 285 3.77 1.97 -24.57
C ILE A 285 4.54 0.66 -24.49
N VAL A 286 5.86 0.72 -24.67
CA VAL A 286 6.74 -0.41 -24.42
C VAL A 286 7.34 -0.28 -23.05
N GLU A 287 7.27 -1.34 -22.25
CA GLU A 287 7.89 -1.39 -20.94
C GLU A 287 9.07 -2.35 -20.91
N VAL A 288 10.21 -1.87 -20.42
CA VAL A 288 11.40 -2.68 -20.19
C VAL A 288 11.51 -2.94 -18.69
N HIS A 289 11.44 -4.21 -18.30
CA HIS A 289 11.57 -4.62 -16.90
C HIS A 289 12.96 -5.23 -16.67
N GLY A 290 13.83 -4.48 -15.99
CA GLY A 290 15.11 -4.99 -15.51
C GLY A 290 14.91 -5.83 -14.25
N LEU A 291 15.11 -7.14 -14.36
CA LEU A 291 14.93 -8.10 -13.27
C LEU A 291 16.23 -8.83 -12.95
N ARG A 292 16.48 -9.08 -11.66
CA ARG A 292 17.59 -9.90 -11.19
C ARG A 292 17.07 -11.30 -10.84
N LEU A 293 17.29 -12.27 -11.72
CA LEU A 293 16.71 -13.63 -11.65
C LEU A 293 17.51 -14.63 -10.78
N GLY A 294 18.55 -14.17 -10.08
CA GLY A 294 19.41 -14.99 -9.22
C GLY A 294 20.22 -14.13 -8.24
N ARG A 295 20.87 -14.75 -7.26
CA ARG A 295 21.80 -14.04 -6.35
C ARG A 295 23.04 -13.59 -7.11
#